data_AF-A0A1C6SBH4-F1
#
_entry.id   AF-A0A1C6SBH4-F1
#
_cell.length_a   1.000
_cell.length_b   1.000
_cell.length_c   1.000
_cell.angle_alpha   90.00
_cell.angle_beta   90.00
_cell.angle_gamma   90.00
#
_symmetry.space_group_name_H-M   'P 1'
#
loop_
_entity.id
_entity.type
_entity.pdbx_description
1 polymer ?
#
loop_
_entity_poly.entity_id
_entity_poly.type
_entity_poly.pdbx_seq_one_letter_code
_entity_poly.pdbx_strand_id
1 'polypeptide(L)' 'MTWPALSPAQLRNRLVLTARRILRDHRPGPDGRCPVCRIPDCPPATAARDHLATGESSDPGNGATGG' A
#
# COMPACT_ATOMS: atom_id res chain seq x y z
N MET A 1 3.66 -16.73 -29.13
CA MET A 1 3.25 -16.93 -27.73
C MET A 1 2.77 -15.60 -27.19
N THR A 2 1.47 -15.40 -26.97
CA THR A 2 0.93 -14.17 -26.36
C THR A 2 0.77 -14.41 -24.86
N TRP A 3 1.37 -13.54 -24.04
CA TRP A 3 1.19 -13.58 -22.60
C TRP A 3 -0.11 -12.83 -22.26
N PRO A 4 -0.94 -13.32 -21.32
CA PRO A 4 -2.12 -12.58 -20.90
C PRO A 4 -1.70 -11.24 -20.30
N ALA A 5 -2.05 -10.15 -20.98
CA ALA A 5 -1.86 -8.80 -20.48
C ALA A 5 -2.89 -8.50 -19.39
N LEU A 6 -2.46 -7.98 -18.25
CA LEU A 6 -3.36 -7.52 -17.21
C LEU A 6 -4.03 -6.21 -17.65
N SER A 7 -5.32 -6.08 -17.37
CA SER A 7 -5.98 -4.78 -17.47
C SER A 7 -5.40 -3.81 -16.43
N PRO A 8 -5.50 -2.48 -16.65
CA PRO A 8 -5.04 -1.50 -15.67
C PRO A 8 -5.68 -1.69 -14.28
N ALA A 9 -6.96 -2.09 -14.23
CA ALA A 9 -7.66 -2.36 -12.98
C ALA A 9 -7.10 -3.60 -12.25
N GLN A 10 -6.81 -4.68 -12.99
CA GLN A 10 -6.18 -5.88 -12.43
C GLN A 10 -4.79 -5.60 -11.88
N LEU A 11 -4.00 -4.79 -12.59
CA LEU A 11 -2.69 -4.37 -12.13
C LEU A 11 -2.80 -3.55 -10.84
N ARG A 12 -3.70 -2.55 -10.80
CA ARG A 12 -3.94 -1.73 -9.59
C ARG A 12 -4.36 -2.58 -8.39
N ASN A 13 -5.32 -3.50 -8.57
CA ASN A 13 -5.75 -4.40 -7.49
C ASN A 13 -4.59 -5.23 -6.95
N ARG A 14 -3.75 -5.74 -7.85
CA ARG A 14 -2.57 -6.52 -7.46
C ARG A 14 -1.55 -5.67 -6.70
N LEU A 15 -1.32 -4.43 -7.10
CA LEU A 15 -0.41 -3.50 -6.40
C LEU A 15 -0.94 -3.14 -5.01
N VAL A 16 -2.24 -2.85 -4.86
CA VAL A 16 -2.86 -2.58 -3.55
C VAL A 16 -2.70 -3.76 -2.60
N LEU A 17 -2.96 -4.98 -3.07
CA LEU A 17 -2.78 -6.20 -2.26
C LEU A 17 -1.31 -6.41 -1.87
N THR A 18 -0.39 -6.12 -2.79
CA THR A 18 1.04 -6.20 -2.55
C THR A 18 1.48 -5.19 -1.49
N ALA A 19 1.05 -3.93 -1.60
CA ALA A 19 1.34 -2.87 -0.62
C ALA A 19 0.83 -3.23 0.78
N ARG A 20 -0.42 -3.71 0.88
CA ARG A 20 -0.99 -4.16 2.17
C ARG A 20 -0.18 -5.30 2.79
N ARG A 21 0.28 -6.24 1.97
CA ARG A 21 1.13 -7.34 2.45
C ARG A 21 2.47 -6.83 2.95
N ILE A 22 3.12 -5.92 2.22
CA ILE A 22 4.37 -5.27 2.66
C ILE A 22 4.16 -4.60 4.02
N LEU A 23 3.09 -3.83 4.21
CA LEU A 23 2.84 -3.16 5.50
C LEU A 23 2.65 -4.14 6.65
N ARG A 24 1.96 -5.26 6.41
CA ARG A 24 1.78 -6.29 7.43
C ARG A 24 3.11 -6.95 7.79
N ASP A 25 3.89 -7.33 6.78
CA ASP A 25 5.14 -8.08 6.96
C ASP A 25 6.25 -7.17 7.54
N HIS A 26 6.17 -5.84 7.31
CA HIS A 26 7.12 -4.85 7.81
C HIS A 26 6.64 -4.10 9.07
N ARG A 27 5.51 -4.48 9.67
CA ARG A 27 4.92 -3.77 10.82
C ARG A 27 5.93 -3.68 11.96
N PRO A 28 6.32 -2.47 12.40
CA PRO A 28 7.27 -2.30 13.48
C PRO A 28 6.77 -2.95 14.78
N GLY A 29 7.70 -3.58 15.50
CA GLY A 29 7.45 -4.07 16.86
C GLY A 29 7.54 -2.96 17.92
N PRO A 30 7.57 -3.31 19.20
CA PRO A 30 7.67 -2.35 20.31
C PRO A 30 8.87 -1.41 20.19
N ASP A 31 9.98 -1.87 19.62
CA ASP A 31 11.21 -1.09 19.43
C ASP A 31 11.11 -0.04 18.31
N GLY A 32 9.96 0.07 17.64
CA GLY A 32 9.75 1.00 16.52
C GLY A 32 10.52 0.65 15.25
N ARG A 33 11.18 -0.51 15.20
CA ARG A 33 11.96 -0.99 14.06
C ARG A 33 11.22 -2.06 13.28
N CYS A 34 11.38 -2.03 11.97
CA CYS A 34 10.89 -3.08 11.09
C CYS A 34 11.55 -4.44 11.44
N PRO A 35 10.78 -5.54 11.57
CA PRO A 35 11.35 -6.86 11.87
C PRO A 35 12.20 -7.40 10.71
N VAL A 36 11.87 -7.04 9.46
CA VAL A 36 12.57 -7.50 8.24
C VAL A 36 13.82 -6.67 7.98
N CYS A 37 13.69 -5.35 7.91
CA CYS A 37 14.79 -4.45 7.55
C CYS A 37 15.65 -4.00 8.74
N ARG A 38 15.18 -4.21 9.98
CA ARG A 38 15.85 -3.83 11.25
C ARG A 38 16.14 -2.34 11.43
N ILE A 39 15.52 -1.49 10.62
CA ILE A 39 15.59 -0.03 10.69
C ILE A 39 14.21 0.58 10.99
N PRO A 40 14.14 1.77 11.62
CA PRO A 40 12.92 2.56 11.65
C PRO A 40 12.54 3.02 10.24
N ASP A 41 11.25 3.30 10.01
CA ASP A 41 10.71 3.87 8.76
C ASP A 41 11.25 3.24 7.47
N CYS A 42 11.29 1.91 7.45
CA CYS A 42 11.95 1.19 6.36
C CYS A 42 11.35 1.56 4.99
N PRO A 43 12.19 1.77 3.95
CA PRO A 43 11.73 2.22 2.63
C PRO A 43 10.59 1.40 2.02
N PRO A 44 10.53 0.05 2.16
CA PRO A 44 9.40 -0.73 1.63
C PRO A 44 8.06 -0.37 2.27
N ALA A 45 8.04 -0.20 3.59
CA ALA A 45 6.82 0.19 4.30
C ALA A 45 6.41 1.62 3.96
N THR A 46 7.39 2.52 3.75
CA THR A 46 7.13 3.89 3.32
C THR A 46 6.52 3.93 1.92
N ALA A 47 7.16 3.29 0.93
CA ALA A 47 6.63 3.21 -0.42
C ALA A 47 5.23 2.57 -0.48
N ALA A 48 4.98 1.54 0.34
CA ALA A 48 3.66 0.91 0.43
C ALA A 48 2.60 1.85 1.03
N ARG A 49 2.94 2.65 2.05
CA ARG A 49 2.05 3.68 2.60
C ARG A 49 1.73 4.74 1.55
N ASP A 50 2.75 5.27 0.88
CA ASP A 50 2.59 6.32 -0.11
C ASP A 50 1.74 5.85 -1.30
N HIS A 51 1.90 4.59 -1.74
CA HIS A 51 1.09 4.02 -2.80
C HIS A 51 -0.40 3.92 -2.42
N LEU A 52 -0.71 3.50 -1.19
CA LEU A 52 -2.09 3.44 -0.70
C LEU A 52 -2.68 4.84 -0.53
N ALA A 53 -1.90 5.80 -0.02
CA ALA A 53 -2.29 7.20 0.16
C ALA A 53 -2.56 7.92 -1.17
N THR A 54 -1.83 7.57 -2.22
CA THR A 54 -2.08 8.11 -3.57
C THR A 54 -3.36 7.55 -4.18
N GLY A 55 -3.75 6.33 -3.80
CA GLY A 55 -4.98 5.68 -4.27
C GLY A 55 -6.27 6.23 -3.65
N GLU A 56 -6.22 6.67 -2.38
CA GLU A 56 -7.38 7.27 -1.67
C GLU A 56 -7.73 8.66 -2.18
N SER A 57 -6.76 9.43 -2.68
CA SER A 57 -7.01 10.78 -3.24
C SER A 57 -7.72 10.76 -4.61
N SER A 58 -7.96 9.58 -5.19
CA SER A 58 -8.68 9.41 -6.46
C SER A 58 -10.13 8.92 -6.29
N ASP A 59 -10.66 8.91 -5.07
CA ASP A 59 -12.08 8.68 -4.81
C ASP A 59 -12.80 10.03 -4.59
N PRO A 60 -13.51 10.59 -5.59
CA PRO A 60 -14.46 11.68 -5.35
C PRO A 60 -15.74 11.08 -4.77
N GLY A 61 -15.65 10.48 -3.59
CA GLY A 61 -16.75 9.83 -2.90
C GLY A 61 -16.99 10.47 -1.54
N ASN A 62 -18.00 11.35 -1.54
CA ASN A 62 -18.81 11.70 -0.38
C ASN A 62 -18.26 12.74 0.60
N GLY A 63 -18.40 14.01 0.20
CA GLY A 63 -18.68 15.08 1.15
C GLY A 63 -20.09 14.91 1.71
N ALA A 64 -20.19 14.46 2.96
CA ALA A 64 -21.38 14.63 3.79
C ALA A 64 -20.93 14.76 5.26
N THR A 65 -20.47 15.96 5.60
CA THR A 65 -20.51 16.49 6.97
C THR A 65 -21.96 16.56 7.41
N GLY A 66 -22.34 15.74 8.39
CA GLY A 66 -23.56 15.89 9.17
C GLY A 66 -23.18 16.08 10.63
N GLY A 67 -23.30 17.32 11.12
CA GLY A 67 -23.11 17.77 12.48
C GLY A 67 -23.70 19.16 12.62
#